data_AF-A0A523J5U0-F1
#
_entry.id   AF-A0A523J5U0-F1
#
_cell.length_a   1.000
_cell.length_b   1.000
_cell.length_c   1.000
_cell.angle_alpha   90.00
_cell.angle_beta   90.00
_cell.angle_gamma   90.00
#
_symmetry.space_group_name_H-M   'P 1'
#
loop_
_entity.id
_entity.type
_entity.pdbx_description
1 polymer ?
#
loop_
_entity_poly.entity_id
_entity_poly.type
_entity_poly.pdbx_seq_one_letter_code
_entity_poly.pdbx_strand_id
1 'polypeptide(L)'
;MKFSFKILILLYPLVINAHGNRGGHKREIVDFKKENLKTINRNYVEVIKPIFLKKCFDCHSNNTKYPWYYSIPGVKLLIDQDIKKGLEHIDYSDNFPFKSHGEGPEDDLKATLKAVIEDSMPPIRYRLLHWDSKITNEEKKIIKKWVDDSLRKLEQSKD
;
A
#
# COMPACT_ATOMS: atom_id res chain seq x y z
N MET A 1 60.70 -32.39 57.36
CA MET A 1 60.12 -32.68 56.03
C MET A 1 59.25 -31.51 55.62
N LYS A 2 59.68 -30.71 54.64
CA LYS A 2 58.94 -29.54 54.12
C LYS A 2 58.13 -29.99 52.90
N PHE A 3 56.81 -29.92 52.95
CA PHE A 3 55.95 -30.11 51.77
C PHE A 3 55.45 -28.73 51.31
N SER A 4 56.02 -28.23 50.21
CA SER A 4 55.54 -27.02 49.55
C SER A 4 54.50 -27.40 48.50
N PHE A 5 53.25 -26.99 48.72
CA PHE A 5 52.16 -27.12 47.76
C PHE A 5 52.19 -25.90 46.83
N LYS A 6 52.67 -26.04 45.59
CA LYS A 6 52.57 -24.98 44.57
C LYS A 6 51.20 -25.05 43.93
N ILE A 7 50.32 -24.09 44.25
CA ILE A 7 49.05 -23.87 43.55
C ILE A 7 49.38 -23.18 42.23
N LEU A 8 49.30 -23.91 41.13
CA LEU A 8 49.39 -23.38 39.77
C LEU A 8 47.99 -22.84 39.40
N ILE A 9 47.77 -21.54 39.61
CA ILE A 9 46.59 -20.83 39.10
C ILE A 9 46.78 -20.70 37.59
N LEU A 10 46.23 -21.63 36.82
CA LEU A 10 46.01 -21.46 35.39
C LEU A 10 44.92 -20.40 35.20
N LEU A 11 45.34 -19.16 34.92
CA LEU A 11 44.47 -18.10 34.40
C LEU A 11 43.97 -18.54 33.02
N TYR A 12 42.86 -19.28 33.00
CA TYR A 12 42.12 -19.55 31.78
C TYR A 12 41.43 -18.24 31.39
N PRO A 13 41.74 -17.62 30.23
CA PRO A 13 41.02 -16.45 29.81
C PRO A 13 39.57 -16.87 29.54
N LEU A 14 38.67 -16.25 30.30
CA LEU A 14 37.23 -16.24 30.06
C LEU A 14 37.01 -15.52 28.72
N VAL A 15 37.17 -16.25 27.62
CA VAL A 15 36.76 -15.79 26.29
C VAL A 15 35.24 -15.88 26.29
N ILE A 16 34.60 -14.83 26.79
CA ILE A 16 33.19 -14.58 26.56
C ILE A 16 33.07 -14.33 25.05
N ASN A 17 32.69 -15.37 24.31
CA ASN A 17 32.24 -15.24 22.93
C ASN A 17 30.94 -14.42 22.93
N ALA A 18 31.07 -13.10 22.97
CA ALA A 18 30.02 -12.18 22.58
C ALA A 18 29.87 -12.24 21.05
N HIS A 19 29.29 -13.33 20.55
CA HIS A 19 28.80 -13.36 19.16
C HIS A 19 27.54 -12.49 19.09
N GLY A 20 27.76 -11.21 18.81
CA GLY A 20 26.71 -10.22 18.57
C GLY A 20 25.76 -10.71 17.47
N ASN A 21 24.55 -11.05 17.89
CA ASN A 21 23.45 -11.44 17.02
C ASN A 21 22.96 -10.23 16.21
N ARG A 22 23.54 -10.00 15.03
CA ARG A 22 23.07 -9.01 14.03
C ARG A 22 21.75 -9.42 13.34
N GLY A 23 20.97 -10.34 13.91
CA GLY A 23 19.69 -10.81 13.38
C GLY A 23 18.45 -10.15 13.99
N GLY A 24 18.58 -9.40 15.10
CA GLY A 24 17.45 -8.76 15.79
C GLY A 24 16.86 -7.58 15.02
N HIS A 25 17.72 -6.61 14.65
CA HIS A 25 17.31 -5.36 14.01
C HIS A 25 16.57 -5.55 12.68
N LYS A 26 17.05 -6.43 11.80
CA LYS A 26 16.39 -6.70 10.51
C LYS A 26 15.02 -7.34 10.69
N ARG A 27 14.86 -8.19 11.71
CA ARG A 27 13.58 -8.86 11.99
C ARG A 27 12.57 -7.85 12.56
N GLU A 28 13.02 -7.01 13.48
CA GLU A 28 12.22 -5.93 14.06
C GLU A 28 11.74 -4.91 13.00
N ILE A 29 12.61 -4.47 12.09
CA ILE A 29 12.22 -3.60 10.95
C ILE A 29 11.17 -4.28 10.08
N VAL A 30 11.37 -5.56 9.73
CA VAL A 30 10.44 -6.30 8.88
C VAL A 30 9.08 -6.44 9.57
N ASP A 31 9.06 -6.73 10.87
CA ASP A 31 7.84 -6.85 11.65
C ASP A 31 7.12 -5.50 11.79
N PHE A 32 7.85 -4.42 12.03
CA PHE A 32 7.31 -3.05 12.10
C PHE A 32 6.71 -2.62 10.76
N LYS A 33 7.42 -2.83 9.64
CA LYS A 33 6.92 -2.54 8.29
C LYS A 33 5.65 -3.33 8.01
N LYS A 34 5.61 -4.61 8.39
CA LYS A 34 4.44 -5.46 8.20
C LYS A 34 3.22 -4.97 9.01
N GLU A 35 3.43 -4.55 10.25
CA GLU A 35 2.33 -4.02 11.08
C GLU A 35 1.82 -2.67 10.57
N ASN A 36 2.71 -1.81 10.05
CA ASN A 36 2.30 -0.56 9.40
C ASN A 36 1.46 -0.82 8.16
N LEU A 37 1.88 -1.74 7.27
CA LEU A 37 1.10 -2.13 6.10
C LEU A 37 -0.28 -2.69 6.49
N LYS A 38 -0.34 -3.52 7.53
CA LYS A 38 -1.59 -4.06 8.06
C LYS A 38 -2.52 -2.95 8.59
N THR A 39 -1.96 -1.97 9.28
CA THR A 39 -2.71 -0.81 9.79
C THR A 39 -3.24 0.07 8.66
N ILE A 40 -2.43 0.35 7.65
CA ILE A 40 -2.85 1.10 6.46
C ILE A 40 -3.99 0.36 5.76
N ASN A 41 -3.84 -0.95 5.60
CA ASN A 41 -4.85 -1.78 4.95
C ASN A 41 -6.17 -1.82 5.74
N ARG A 42 -6.13 -1.90 7.07
CA ARG A 42 -7.34 -1.85 7.89
C ARG A 42 -8.13 -0.56 7.65
N ASN A 43 -7.45 0.58 7.72
CA ASN A 43 -8.07 1.88 7.42
C ASN A 43 -8.58 1.97 5.98
N TYR A 44 -7.84 1.42 5.02
CA TYR A 44 -8.29 1.34 3.64
C TYR A 44 -9.61 0.58 3.52
N VAL A 45 -9.69 -0.63 4.08
CA VAL A 45 -10.90 -1.48 3.99
C VAL A 45 -12.10 -0.83 4.66
N GLU A 46 -11.91 -0.22 5.83
CA GLU A 46 -13.00 0.34 6.64
C GLU A 46 -13.53 1.67 6.09
N VAL A 47 -12.64 2.55 5.61
CA VAL A 47 -12.99 3.94 5.30
C VAL A 47 -12.94 4.25 3.80
N ILE A 48 -11.94 3.73 3.09
CA ILE A 48 -11.62 4.17 1.72
C ILE A 48 -12.24 3.26 0.66
N LYS A 49 -12.21 1.95 0.87
CA LYS A 49 -12.76 0.96 -0.05
C LYS A 49 -14.24 1.22 -0.41
N PRO A 50 -15.12 1.65 0.52
CA PRO A 50 -16.49 2.02 0.17
C PRO A 50 -16.61 3.18 -0.84
N ILE A 51 -15.66 4.13 -0.80
CA ILE A 51 -15.58 5.24 -1.77
C ILE A 51 -15.07 4.68 -3.10
N PHE A 52 -13.98 3.90 -3.08
CA PHE A 52 -13.37 3.37 -4.31
C PHE A 52 -14.30 2.42 -5.07
N LEU A 53 -15.11 1.63 -4.35
CA LEU A 53 -16.15 0.77 -4.91
C LEU A 53 -17.16 1.53 -5.78
N LYS A 54 -17.39 2.82 -5.51
CA LYS A 54 -18.34 3.66 -6.25
C LYS A 54 -17.69 4.53 -7.32
N LYS A 55 -16.40 4.85 -7.15
CA LYS A 55 -15.72 5.89 -7.94
C LYS A 55 -14.60 5.35 -8.84
N CYS A 56 -13.99 4.23 -8.47
CA CYS A 56 -12.75 3.75 -9.08
C CYS A 56 -12.89 2.33 -9.67
N PHE A 57 -13.66 1.46 -9.02
CA PHE A 57 -13.63 0.01 -9.27
C PHE A 57 -14.13 -0.39 -10.66
N ASP A 58 -14.98 0.42 -11.30
CA ASP A 58 -15.45 0.14 -12.65
C ASP A 58 -14.31 0.05 -13.67
N CYS A 59 -13.21 0.79 -13.47
CA CYS A 59 -12.03 0.77 -14.35
C CYS A 59 -10.76 0.20 -13.71
N HIS A 60 -10.64 0.26 -12.38
CA HIS A 60 -9.43 -0.10 -11.64
C HIS A 60 -9.61 -1.34 -10.75
N SER A 61 -10.51 -2.26 -11.11
CA SER A 61 -10.63 -3.55 -10.44
C SER A 61 -11.13 -4.63 -11.39
N ASN A 62 -11.04 -5.88 -10.96
CA ASN A 62 -11.64 -7.04 -11.62
C ASN A 62 -13.17 -7.12 -11.43
N ASN A 63 -13.78 -6.14 -10.76
CA ASN A 63 -15.20 -6.08 -10.48
C ASN A 63 -15.84 -4.86 -11.16
N THR A 64 -15.82 -4.88 -12.50
CA THR A 64 -16.45 -3.84 -13.31
C THR A 64 -17.96 -4.02 -13.37
N LYS A 65 -18.72 -2.96 -13.07
CA LYS A 65 -20.15 -2.92 -13.36
C LYS A 65 -20.39 -2.33 -14.74
N TYR A 66 -20.62 -3.20 -15.71
CA TYR A 66 -20.87 -2.77 -17.08
C TYR A 66 -22.23 -2.08 -17.22
N PRO A 67 -22.30 -0.89 -17.84
CA PRO A 67 -23.56 -0.22 -18.14
C PRO A 67 -24.31 -0.95 -19.25
N TRP A 68 -25.62 -0.72 -19.38
CA TRP A 68 -26.47 -1.38 -20.38
C TRP A 68 -25.98 -1.18 -21.83
N TYR A 69 -25.34 -0.04 -22.13
CA TYR A 69 -24.80 0.27 -23.46
C TYR A 69 -23.47 -0.42 -23.76
N TYR A 70 -22.90 -1.18 -22.82
CA TYR A 70 -21.69 -1.97 -23.05
C TYR A 70 -21.87 -3.01 -24.17
N SER A 71 -23.08 -3.48 -24.42
CA SER A 71 -23.35 -4.45 -25.51
C SER A 71 -23.29 -3.83 -26.91
N ILE A 72 -23.20 -2.51 -27.04
CA ILE A 72 -23.16 -1.84 -28.34
C ILE A 72 -21.76 -2.01 -28.96
N PRO A 73 -21.65 -2.57 -30.19
CA PRO A 73 -20.38 -2.67 -30.90
C PRO A 73 -19.69 -1.31 -31.03
N GLY A 74 -18.36 -1.27 -30.87
CA GLY A 74 -17.59 -0.02 -30.80
C GLY A 74 -17.53 0.57 -29.39
N VAL A 75 -18.66 0.77 -28.72
CA VAL A 75 -18.69 1.23 -27.31
C VAL A 75 -18.05 0.18 -26.39
N LYS A 76 -18.36 -1.10 -26.61
CA LYS A 76 -17.68 -2.22 -25.95
C LYS A 76 -16.17 -2.10 -26.00
N LEU A 77 -15.62 -1.87 -27.20
CA LEU A 77 -14.18 -1.81 -27.42
C LEU A 77 -13.56 -0.61 -26.69
N LEU A 78 -14.22 0.55 -26.70
CA LEU A 78 -13.75 1.74 -25.99
C LEU A 78 -13.72 1.50 -24.47
N ILE A 79 -14.78 0.92 -23.91
CA ILE A 79 -14.85 0.60 -22.48
C ILE A 79 -13.79 -0.44 -22.12
N ASP A 80 -13.65 -1.51 -22.89
CA ASP A 80 -12.64 -2.55 -22.67
C ASP A 80 -11.21 -1.96 -22.69
N GLN A 81 -10.94 -1.02 -23.62
CA GLN A 81 -9.66 -0.31 -23.68
C GLN A 81 -9.43 0.61 -22.49
N ASP A 82 -10.45 1.35 -22.04
CA ASP A 82 -10.36 2.24 -20.88
C ASP A 82 -10.11 1.45 -19.59
N ILE A 83 -10.81 0.32 -19.38
CA ILE A 83 -10.59 -0.58 -18.24
C ILE A 83 -9.19 -1.17 -18.28
N LYS A 84 -8.76 -1.67 -19.45
CA LYS A 84 -7.42 -2.24 -19.61
C LYS A 84 -6.34 -1.22 -19.22
N LYS A 85 -6.43 0.00 -19.72
CA LYS A 85 -5.48 1.08 -19.38
C LYS A 85 -5.57 1.46 -17.90
N GLY A 86 -6.76 1.48 -17.31
CA GLY A 86 -6.94 1.73 -15.88
C GLY A 86 -6.19 0.72 -15.03
N LEU A 87 -6.42 -0.57 -15.27
CA LEU A 87 -5.78 -1.69 -14.58
C LEU A 87 -4.26 -1.74 -14.78
N GLU A 88 -3.76 -1.32 -15.95
CA GLU A 88 -2.32 -1.15 -16.17
C GLU A 88 -1.73 -0.16 -15.15
N HIS A 89 -2.34 1.01 -14.98
CA HIS A 89 -1.80 2.02 -14.06
C HIS A 89 -1.89 1.60 -12.59
N ILE A 90 -3.07 1.13 -12.16
CA ILE A 90 -3.30 0.69 -10.78
C ILE A 90 -4.50 -0.25 -10.71
N ASP A 91 -4.37 -1.31 -9.92
CA ASP A 91 -5.38 -2.33 -9.69
C ASP A 91 -5.73 -2.44 -8.20
N TYR A 92 -6.97 -2.06 -7.87
CA TYR A 92 -7.57 -2.11 -6.53
C TYR A 92 -8.38 -3.40 -6.26
N SER A 93 -8.26 -4.42 -7.13
CA SER A 93 -8.94 -5.72 -6.94
C SER A 93 -8.60 -6.33 -5.58
N ASP A 94 -7.32 -6.24 -5.21
CA ASP A 94 -6.83 -6.68 -3.92
C ASP A 94 -6.86 -5.54 -2.89
N ASN A 95 -6.78 -5.92 -1.63
CA ASN A 95 -6.61 -4.97 -0.54
C ASN A 95 -5.17 -4.42 -0.54
N PHE A 96 -4.94 -3.28 0.14
CA PHE A 96 -3.63 -2.64 0.18
C PHE A 96 -2.54 -3.57 0.76
N PRO A 97 -1.31 -3.59 0.22
CA PRO A 97 -0.79 -2.78 -0.90
C PRO A 97 -1.34 -3.20 -2.27
N PHE A 98 -1.51 -2.23 -3.18
CA PHE A 98 -2.10 -2.46 -4.49
C PHE A 98 -1.11 -3.04 -5.48
N LYS A 99 -1.63 -3.56 -6.60
CA LYS A 99 -0.82 -3.91 -7.77
C LYS A 99 -0.82 -2.72 -8.71
N SER A 100 0.34 -2.32 -9.21
CA SER A 100 0.48 -1.15 -10.08
C SER A 100 1.80 -1.20 -10.85
N HIS A 101 2.01 -0.21 -11.71
CA HIS A 101 3.30 0.07 -12.33
C HIS A 101 4.27 0.92 -11.46
N GLY A 102 3.87 1.29 -10.24
CA GLY A 102 4.71 2.07 -9.32
C GLY A 102 5.84 1.25 -8.71
N GLU A 103 6.84 1.93 -8.11
CA GLU A 103 7.98 1.25 -7.46
C GLU A 103 7.60 0.69 -6.08
N GLY A 104 6.44 1.08 -5.55
CA GLY A 104 5.90 0.56 -4.31
C GLY A 104 4.66 1.31 -3.81
N PRO A 105 4.16 0.95 -2.62
CA PRO A 105 2.90 1.47 -2.08
C PRO A 105 2.88 3.00 -1.89
N GLU A 106 4.04 3.64 -1.75
CA GLU A 106 4.11 5.11 -1.63
C GLU A 106 3.75 5.81 -2.94
N ASP A 107 4.19 5.26 -4.08
CA ASP A 107 3.89 5.82 -5.39
C ASP A 107 2.41 5.65 -5.72
N ASP A 108 1.84 4.51 -5.36
CA ASP A 108 0.41 4.25 -5.51
C ASP A 108 -0.44 5.27 -4.74
N LEU A 109 -0.06 5.51 -3.48
CA LEU A 109 -0.73 6.49 -2.62
C LEU A 109 -0.63 7.91 -3.21
N LYS A 110 0.57 8.31 -3.68
CA LYS A 110 0.80 9.63 -4.30
C LYS A 110 0.04 9.79 -5.62
N ALA A 111 0.08 8.78 -6.48
CA ALA A 111 -0.63 8.77 -7.76
C ALA A 111 -2.14 8.84 -7.55
N THR A 112 -2.67 8.07 -6.61
CA THR A 112 -4.07 8.12 -6.20
C THR A 112 -4.46 9.51 -5.70
N LEU A 113 -3.68 10.08 -4.78
CA LEU A 113 -3.96 11.42 -4.24
C LEU A 113 -3.93 12.48 -5.33
N LYS A 114 -2.92 12.46 -6.19
CA LYS A 114 -2.79 13.38 -7.32
C LYS A 114 -4.03 13.31 -8.21
N ALA A 115 -4.44 12.10 -8.62
CA ALA A 115 -5.59 11.91 -9.49
C ALA A 115 -6.91 12.44 -8.87
N VAL A 116 -7.06 12.28 -7.56
CA VAL A 116 -8.23 12.73 -6.78
C VAL A 116 -8.25 14.25 -6.60
N ILE A 117 -7.11 14.86 -6.26
CA ILE A 117 -7.04 16.31 -5.97
C ILE A 117 -7.08 17.14 -7.25
N GLU A 118 -6.47 16.65 -8.33
CA GLU A 118 -6.47 17.33 -9.64
C GLU A 118 -7.77 17.12 -10.44
N ASP A 119 -8.77 16.42 -9.90
CA ASP A 119 -10.03 16.08 -10.59
C ASP A 119 -9.86 15.33 -11.92
N SER A 120 -8.68 14.73 -12.13
CA SER A 120 -8.35 13.99 -13.35
C SER A 120 -9.04 12.62 -13.40
N MET A 121 -9.46 12.09 -12.25
CA MET A 121 -10.28 10.90 -12.12
C MET A 121 -11.60 11.14 -11.38
N PRO A 122 -12.73 10.55 -11.81
CA PRO A 122 -12.89 9.89 -13.12
C PRO A 122 -12.85 10.91 -14.27
N PRO A 123 -12.43 10.51 -15.49
CA PRO A 123 -12.35 11.41 -16.63
C PRO A 123 -13.70 12.07 -16.95
N ILE A 124 -13.69 13.30 -17.47
CA ILE A 124 -14.93 14.04 -17.78
C ILE A 124 -15.88 13.23 -18.66
N ARG A 125 -15.36 12.53 -19.70
CA ARG A 125 -16.17 11.68 -20.58
C ARG A 125 -16.99 10.63 -19.84
N TYR A 126 -16.42 10.07 -18.77
CA TYR A 126 -17.10 9.09 -17.92
C TYR A 126 -18.18 9.77 -17.09
N ARG A 127 -17.85 10.90 -16.45
CA ARG A 127 -18.77 11.66 -15.59
C ARG A 127 -20.01 12.19 -16.33
N LEU A 128 -19.96 12.37 -17.64
CA LEU A 128 -21.12 12.79 -18.44
C LEU A 128 -22.23 11.72 -18.46
N LEU A 129 -21.86 10.45 -18.44
CA LEU A 129 -22.79 9.31 -18.41
C LEU A 129 -22.98 8.75 -17.00
N HIS A 130 -22.00 8.99 -16.12
CA HIS A 130 -21.94 8.53 -14.73
C HIS A 130 -21.77 9.72 -13.78
N TRP A 131 -22.77 10.60 -13.73
CA TRP A 131 -22.70 11.84 -12.96
C TRP A 131 -22.48 11.62 -11.46
N ASP A 132 -22.97 10.49 -10.94
CA ASP A 132 -22.80 10.03 -9.57
C ASP A 132 -21.39 9.53 -9.26
N SER A 133 -20.54 9.33 -10.28
CA SER A 133 -19.14 8.89 -10.13
C SER A 133 -18.19 10.02 -9.73
N LYS A 134 -18.65 11.28 -9.69
CA LYS A 134 -17.81 12.41 -9.27
C LYS A 134 -17.39 12.25 -7.81
N ILE A 135 -16.11 12.48 -7.52
CA ILE A 135 -15.58 12.48 -6.15
C ILE A 135 -15.92 13.83 -5.50
N THR A 136 -16.63 13.78 -4.39
CA THR A 136 -17.05 14.97 -3.61
C THR A 136 -15.88 15.58 -2.85
N ASN A 137 -16.02 16.83 -2.41
CA ASN A 137 -14.98 17.50 -1.62
C ASN A 137 -14.75 16.81 -0.27
N GLU A 138 -15.79 16.25 0.31
CA GLU A 138 -15.76 15.46 1.54
C GLU A 138 -14.99 14.16 1.33
N GLU A 139 -15.28 13.41 0.26
CA GLU A 139 -14.52 12.20 -0.11
C GLU A 139 -13.05 12.52 -0.39
N LYS A 140 -12.74 13.62 -1.10
CA LYS A 140 -11.36 14.07 -1.33
C LYS A 140 -10.61 14.30 -0.02
N LYS A 141 -11.24 14.96 0.97
CA LYS A 141 -10.62 15.20 2.29
C LYS A 141 -10.34 13.89 3.01
N ILE A 142 -11.27 12.94 2.97
CA ILE A 142 -11.11 11.62 3.59
C ILE A 142 -9.95 10.85 2.94
N ILE A 143 -9.92 10.80 1.61
CA ILE A 143 -8.86 10.12 0.85
C ILE A 143 -7.51 10.78 1.14
N LYS A 144 -7.42 12.12 1.09
CA LYS A 144 -6.19 12.85 1.38
C LYS A 144 -5.67 12.55 2.78
N LYS A 145 -6.54 12.57 3.78
CA LYS A 145 -6.15 12.24 5.15
C LYS A 145 -5.57 10.84 5.25
N TRP A 146 -6.23 9.84 4.65
CA TRP A 146 -5.73 8.47 4.65
C TRP A 146 -4.37 8.35 3.95
N VAL A 147 -4.18 9.00 2.80
CA VAL A 147 -2.90 9.00 2.08
C VAL A 147 -1.79 9.61 2.93
N ASP A 148 -2.01 10.81 3.47
CA ASP A 148 -1.02 11.51 4.30
C ASP A 148 -0.64 10.67 5.53
N ASP A 149 -1.62 10.09 6.22
CA ASP A 149 -1.38 9.24 7.40
C ASP A 149 -0.64 7.95 7.03
N SER A 150 -0.90 7.40 5.84
CA SER A 150 -0.26 6.17 5.34
C SER A 150 1.19 6.43 4.93
N LEU A 151 1.47 7.53 4.24
CA LEU A 151 2.83 7.91 3.84
C LEU A 151 3.74 8.10 5.06
N ARG A 152 3.27 8.81 6.10
CA ARG A 152 4.04 8.96 7.36
C ARG A 152 4.39 7.61 8.01
N LYS A 153 3.48 6.63 7.95
CA LYS A 153 3.73 5.28 8.49
C LYS A 153 4.74 4.49 7.67
N LEU A 154 4.77 4.68 6.35
CA LEU A 154 5.73 4.03 5.47
C LEU A 154 7.13 4.64 5.64
N GLU A 155 7.23 5.95 5.81
CA GLU A 155 8.48 6.65 6.09
C GLU A 155 9.15 6.14 7.37
N GLN A 156 8.39 5.99 8.46
CA GLN A 156 8.90 5.45 9.74
C GLN A 156 9.45 4.02 9.64
N SER A 157 9.12 3.28 8.58
CA SER A 157 9.59 1.90 8.37
C SER A 157 10.87 1.78 7.55
N LYS A 158 11.45 2.92 7.17
CA LYS A 158 12.72 3.00 6.43
C LYS A 158 13.94 3.17 7.33
N ASP A 159 13.72 3.58 8.58
CA ASP A 159 14.75 3.71 9.63
C ASP A 159 15.04 2.35 10.29
#